data_AF-A0A839TYE3-F1
#
_entry.id   AF-A0A839TYE3-F1
#
_cell.length_a   1.000
_cell.length_b   1.000
_cell.length_c   1.000
_cell.angle_alpha   90.00
_cell.angle_beta   90.00
_cell.angle_gamma   90.00
#
_symmetry.space_group_name_H-M   'P 1'
#
loop_
_entity.id
_entity.type
_entity.pdbx_description
1 polymer ?
#
loop_
_entity_poly.entity_id
_entity_poly.type
_entity_poly.pdbx_seq_one_letter_code
_entity_poly.pdbx_strand_id
1 'polypeptide(L)'
;MSKAIQSINYASAGKIGLQFKRRFWEEDEHLYGGSSLTNMDITQIYYPPTDYFGKKGVLLGYYAYGGVADKLGAMSYAEREKLALAQGAKIHPQYPKEFESSYSINWKTVKYQEGGWVSYSANDRKTHYPTLCKPDNRIYLAGEHISYITAWQAGAIESAREVVTDIHQRVMKS
;
A
#
# COMPACT_ATOMS: atom_id res chain seq x y z
N MET A 1 12.29 -15.48 -19.81
CA MET A 1 11.99 -14.24 -19.07
C MET A 1 10.57 -13.72 -19.31
N SER A 2 10.21 -13.27 -20.52
CA SER A 2 8.91 -12.61 -20.82
C SER A 2 7.66 -13.33 -20.28
N LYS A 3 7.56 -14.66 -20.47
CA LYS A 3 6.42 -15.44 -19.94
C LYS A 3 6.29 -15.32 -18.42
N ALA A 4 7.40 -15.34 -17.69
CA ALA A 4 7.39 -15.23 -16.23
C ALA A 4 6.93 -13.84 -15.78
N ILE A 5 7.36 -12.78 -16.49
CA ILE A 5 6.92 -11.39 -16.20
C ILE A 5 5.41 -11.25 -16.37
N GLN A 6 4.85 -11.83 -17.44
CA GLN A 6 3.41 -11.75 -17.74
C GLN A 6 2.54 -12.65 -16.84
N SER A 7 3.14 -13.61 -16.13
CA SER A 7 2.39 -14.60 -15.34
C SER A 7 2.21 -14.20 -13.86
N ILE A 8 2.89 -13.16 -13.40
CA ILE A 8 2.81 -12.70 -12.00
C ILE A 8 1.74 -11.62 -11.85
N ASN A 9 0.98 -11.69 -10.77
CA ASN A 9 -0.11 -10.75 -10.50
C ASN A 9 0.28 -9.75 -9.42
N TYR A 10 -0.24 -8.53 -9.52
CA TYR A 10 -0.10 -7.51 -8.49
C TYR A 10 -1.40 -7.34 -7.69
N ALA A 11 -1.26 -7.14 -6.39
CA ALA A 11 -2.37 -6.95 -5.48
C ALA A 11 -3.06 -5.58 -5.67
N SER A 12 -4.37 -5.58 -5.45
CA SER A 12 -5.16 -4.36 -5.32
C SER A 12 -4.93 -3.74 -3.93
N ALA A 13 -4.67 -2.44 -3.87
CA ALA A 13 -4.52 -1.72 -2.62
C ALA A 13 -4.96 -0.24 -2.79
N GLY A 14 -5.51 0.34 -1.73
CA GLY A 14 -5.89 1.75 -1.72
C GLY A 14 -5.93 2.36 -0.32
N LYS A 15 -5.77 3.68 -0.27
CA LYS A 15 -5.82 4.48 0.97
C LYS A 15 -6.62 5.76 0.77
N ILE A 16 -7.21 6.29 1.84
CA ILE A 16 -7.67 7.69 1.92
C ILE A 16 -7.13 8.35 3.19
N GLY A 17 -6.51 9.51 3.04
CA GLY A 17 -6.22 10.42 4.15
C GLY A 17 -7.37 11.40 4.32
N LEU A 18 -7.80 11.63 5.55
CA LEU A 18 -8.85 12.58 5.92
C LEU A 18 -8.26 13.59 6.91
N GLN A 19 -8.18 14.86 6.52
CA GLN A 19 -7.73 15.93 7.40
C GLN A 19 -8.89 16.48 8.22
N PHE A 20 -8.62 16.72 9.50
CA PHE A 20 -9.56 17.31 10.46
C PHE A 20 -9.02 18.59 11.10
N LYS A 21 -9.95 19.48 11.47
CA LYS A 21 -9.73 20.79 12.12
C LYS A 21 -9.13 20.68 13.53
N ARG A 22 -9.35 19.53 14.18
CA ARG A 22 -8.89 19.18 15.52
C ARG A 22 -8.65 17.69 15.64
N ARG A 23 -7.86 17.30 16.64
CA ARG A 23 -7.48 15.90 16.87
C ARG A 23 -8.42 15.28 17.89
N PHE A 24 -9.71 15.19 17.55
CA PHE A 24 -10.75 14.69 18.46
C PHE A 24 -10.44 13.28 19.00
N TRP A 25 -9.73 12.46 18.21
CA TRP A 25 -9.29 11.14 18.65
C TRP A 25 -8.31 11.23 19.84
N GLU A 26 -7.49 12.28 19.96
CA GLU A 26 -6.62 12.51 21.13
C GLU A 26 -7.37 13.27 22.24
N GLU A 27 -8.08 14.33 21.86
CA GLU A 27 -8.74 15.27 22.78
C GLU A 27 -9.92 14.65 23.53
N ASP A 28 -10.80 13.94 22.80
CA ASP A 28 -12.06 13.42 23.34
C ASP A 28 -11.95 11.92 23.70
N GLU A 29 -11.14 11.17 22.96
CA GLU A 29 -11.15 9.69 22.97
C GLU A 29 -9.83 9.07 23.47
N HIS A 30 -8.80 9.88 23.68
CA HIS A 30 -7.49 9.46 24.19
C HIS A 30 -6.78 8.38 23.37
N LEU A 31 -6.92 8.42 22.05
CA LEU A 31 -6.25 7.56 21.08
C LEU A 31 -4.99 8.26 20.55
N TYR A 32 -3.82 7.67 20.83
CA TYR A 32 -2.51 8.20 20.42
C TYR A 32 -1.79 7.20 19.52
N GLY A 33 -2.04 7.30 18.21
CA GLY A 33 -1.57 6.31 17.24
C GLY A 33 -2.39 5.01 17.26
N GLY A 34 -1.93 4.00 16.52
CA GLY A 34 -2.62 2.71 16.41
C GLY A 34 -3.77 2.71 15.40
N SER A 35 -4.71 1.78 15.56
CA SER A 35 -5.81 1.60 14.59
C SER A 35 -7.08 1.04 15.21
N SER A 36 -8.23 1.51 14.73
CA SER A 36 -9.53 0.85 14.92
C SER A 36 -9.80 -0.08 13.75
N LEU A 37 -10.15 -1.34 14.02
CA LEU A 37 -10.55 -2.31 13.00
C LEU A 37 -12.07 -2.38 12.87
N THR A 38 -12.55 -2.62 11.66
CA THR A 38 -13.99 -2.74 11.39
C THR A 38 -14.27 -3.72 10.26
N ASN A 39 -15.48 -4.28 10.26
CA ASN A 39 -15.99 -5.12 9.17
C ASN A 39 -16.64 -4.30 8.03
N MET A 40 -16.68 -2.98 8.13
CA MET A 40 -17.13 -2.10 7.06
C MET A 40 -16.09 -2.00 5.93
N ASP A 41 -16.47 -1.42 4.79
CA ASP A 41 -15.58 -1.29 3.61
C ASP A 41 -14.30 -0.49 3.90
N ILE A 42 -14.31 0.43 4.86
CA ILE A 42 -13.10 1.17 5.25
C ILE A 42 -12.01 0.30 5.90
N THR A 43 -12.33 -0.94 6.31
CA THR A 43 -11.48 -1.97 6.97
C THR A 43 -10.82 -1.56 8.29
N GLN A 44 -10.23 -0.37 8.35
CA GLN A 44 -9.53 0.18 9.49
C GLN A 44 -9.43 1.70 9.39
N ILE A 45 -9.38 2.36 10.54
CA ILE A 45 -8.95 3.75 10.68
C ILE A 45 -7.59 3.70 11.38
N TYR A 46 -6.58 4.37 10.82
CA TYR A 46 -5.26 4.47 11.45
C TYR A 46 -4.99 5.91 11.90
N TYR A 47 -4.61 6.05 13.16
CA TYR A 47 -4.32 7.33 13.81
C TYR A 47 -2.83 7.67 13.63
N PRO A 48 -2.49 8.91 13.26
CA PRO A 48 -1.12 9.29 12.96
C PRO A 48 -0.23 9.16 14.21
N PRO A 49 0.91 8.43 14.16
CA PRO A 49 1.84 8.28 15.27
C PRO A 49 2.81 9.48 15.38
N THR A 50 2.35 10.65 14.93
CA THR A 50 3.16 11.86 14.71
C THR A 50 2.34 13.09 15.06
N ASP A 51 3.04 14.16 15.43
CA ASP A 51 2.43 15.46 15.75
C ASP A 51 1.35 15.36 16.84
N TYR A 52 1.67 14.60 17.90
CA TYR A 52 0.78 14.45 19.06
C TYR A 52 0.49 15.81 19.69
N PHE A 53 -0.75 16.00 20.15
CA PHE A 53 -1.25 17.26 20.71
C PHE A 53 -1.21 18.44 19.73
N GLY A 54 -1.01 18.17 18.43
CA GLY A 54 -1.09 19.17 17.37
C GLY A 54 -2.51 19.72 17.22
N LYS A 55 -2.65 20.87 16.59
CA LYS A 55 -3.98 21.49 16.37
C LYS A 55 -4.83 20.73 15.35
N LYS A 56 -4.20 20.08 14.37
CA LYS A 56 -4.86 19.36 13.26
C LYS A 56 -4.21 18.00 13.07
N GLY A 57 -4.83 17.14 12.28
CA GLY A 57 -4.23 15.87 11.91
C GLY A 57 -4.92 15.19 10.74
N VAL A 58 -4.20 14.28 10.11
CA VAL A 58 -4.71 13.43 9.03
C VAL A 58 -4.88 12.02 9.57
N LEU A 59 -6.12 11.52 9.60
CA LEU A 59 -6.39 10.11 9.80
C LEU A 59 -6.25 9.37 8.48
N LEU A 60 -5.76 8.13 8.53
CA LEU A 60 -5.93 7.22 7.41
C LEU A 60 -7.35 6.62 7.53
N GLY A 61 -8.29 7.18 6.78
CA GLY A 61 -9.72 6.85 6.85
C GLY A 61 -10.10 5.51 6.24
N TYR A 62 -9.24 4.92 5.41
CA TYR A 62 -9.24 3.50 5.08
C TYR A 62 -7.85 3.06 4.62
N TYR A 63 -7.55 1.78 4.83
CA TYR A 63 -6.46 1.09 4.16
C TYR A 63 -6.93 -0.30 3.72
N ALA A 64 -7.33 -0.37 2.46
CA ALA A 64 -8.00 -1.53 1.90
C ALA A 64 -7.08 -2.31 0.95
N TYR A 65 -7.35 -3.61 0.85
CA TYR A 65 -6.63 -4.55 -0.01
C TYR A 65 -7.58 -5.51 -0.71
N GLY A 66 -7.11 -6.17 -1.77
CA GLY A 66 -7.86 -7.21 -2.48
C GLY A 66 -9.21 -6.73 -2.99
N GLY A 67 -10.26 -7.56 -2.85
CA GLY A 67 -11.59 -7.26 -3.38
C GLY A 67 -12.22 -5.96 -2.81
N VAL A 68 -11.90 -5.60 -1.55
CA VAL A 68 -12.37 -4.33 -0.98
C VAL A 68 -11.67 -3.14 -1.64
N ALA A 69 -10.36 -3.25 -1.90
CA ALA A 69 -9.64 -2.23 -2.66
C ALA A 69 -10.13 -2.11 -4.11
N ASP A 70 -10.51 -3.22 -4.75
CA ASP A 70 -11.11 -3.20 -6.10
C ASP A 70 -12.47 -2.49 -6.08
N LYS A 71 -13.33 -2.83 -5.10
CA LYS A 71 -14.64 -2.18 -4.91
C LYS A 71 -14.50 -0.67 -4.70
N LEU A 72 -13.62 -0.25 -3.79
CA LEU A 72 -13.36 1.18 -3.54
C LEU A 72 -12.66 1.85 -4.73
N GLY A 73 -11.77 1.14 -5.40
CA GLY A 73 -11.02 1.62 -6.55
C GLY A 73 -11.85 1.89 -7.80
N ALA A 74 -13.01 1.24 -7.93
CA ALA A 74 -13.99 1.47 -8.99
C ALA A 74 -14.84 2.75 -8.76
N MET A 75 -14.79 3.33 -7.56
CA MET A 75 -15.50 4.56 -7.22
C MET A 75 -14.71 5.80 -7.63
N SER A 76 -15.41 6.87 -7.98
CA SER A 76 -14.80 8.21 -8.09
C SER A 76 -14.16 8.63 -6.76
N TYR A 77 -13.26 9.62 -6.82
CA TYR A 77 -12.66 10.19 -5.62
C TYR A 77 -13.72 10.72 -4.63
N ALA A 78 -14.73 11.42 -5.14
CA ALA A 78 -15.81 12.00 -4.31
C ALA A 78 -16.67 10.92 -3.63
N GLU A 79 -16.93 9.80 -4.31
CA GLU A 79 -17.65 8.67 -3.73
C GLU A 79 -16.82 7.97 -2.64
N ARG A 80 -15.50 7.82 -2.84
CA ARG A 80 -14.59 7.28 -1.82
C ARG A 80 -14.55 8.17 -0.58
N GLU A 81 -14.45 9.49 -0.76
CA GLU A 81 -14.49 10.46 0.34
C GLU A 81 -15.81 10.36 1.12
N LYS A 82 -16.94 10.42 0.41
CA LYS A 82 -18.27 10.32 1.01
C LYS A 82 -18.44 9.01 1.79
N LEU A 83 -18.01 7.88 1.23
CA LEU A 83 -18.08 6.57 1.89
C LEU A 83 -17.20 6.55 3.15
N ALA A 84 -15.95 7.01 3.05
CA ALA A 84 -15.01 7.02 4.17
C ALA A 84 -15.51 7.91 5.32
N LEU A 85 -16.08 9.07 5.00
CA LEU A 85 -16.69 9.96 5.99
C LEU A 85 -17.92 9.33 6.64
N ALA A 86 -18.80 8.73 5.84
CA ALA A 86 -20.03 8.11 6.35
C ALA A 86 -19.77 6.89 7.24
N GLN A 87 -18.80 6.03 6.88
CA GLN A 87 -18.43 4.88 7.69
C GLN A 87 -17.58 5.30 8.89
N GLY A 88 -16.64 6.22 8.72
CA GLY A 88 -15.83 6.76 9.81
C GLY A 88 -16.67 7.45 10.88
N ALA A 89 -17.74 8.17 10.50
CA ALA A 89 -18.65 8.81 11.43
C ALA A 89 -19.43 7.83 12.34
N LYS A 90 -19.51 6.55 11.98
CA LYS A 90 -20.09 5.51 12.85
C LYS A 90 -19.16 5.10 14.00
N ILE A 91 -17.87 5.38 13.86
CA ILE A 91 -16.84 5.14 14.90
C ILE A 91 -16.55 6.45 15.62
N HIS A 92 -16.41 7.54 14.88
CA HIS A 92 -16.09 8.88 15.39
C HIS A 92 -17.16 9.91 14.96
N PRO A 93 -18.17 10.18 15.79
CA PRO A 93 -19.26 11.11 15.47
C PRO A 93 -18.83 12.54 15.09
N GLN A 94 -17.59 12.93 15.40
CA GLN A 94 -16.99 14.25 15.15
C GLN A 94 -16.66 14.49 13.67
N TYR A 95 -16.51 13.42 12.87
CA TYR A 95 -16.08 13.48 11.46
C TYR A 95 -16.80 14.55 10.64
N PRO A 96 -18.15 14.62 10.58
CA PRO A 96 -18.86 15.57 9.72
C PRO A 96 -18.61 17.04 10.09
N LYS A 97 -18.38 17.33 11.37
CA LYS A 97 -18.15 18.70 11.85
C LYS A 97 -16.70 19.14 11.63
N GLU A 98 -15.76 18.23 11.90
CA GLU A 98 -14.34 18.56 11.95
C GLU A 98 -13.61 18.33 10.63
N PHE A 99 -14.22 17.69 9.63
CA PHE A 99 -13.58 17.43 8.34
C PHE A 99 -13.18 18.74 7.61
N GLU A 100 -12.02 18.71 6.95
CA GLU A 100 -11.51 19.79 6.10
C GLU A 100 -11.29 19.39 4.65
N SER A 101 -10.58 18.29 4.41
CA SER A 101 -10.19 17.84 3.07
C SER A 101 -9.72 16.39 3.09
N SER A 102 -9.67 15.75 1.92
CA SER A 102 -9.14 14.40 1.79
C SER A 102 -8.19 14.22 0.62
N TYR A 103 -7.44 13.12 0.62
CA TYR A 103 -6.73 12.64 -0.55
C TYR A 103 -6.81 11.12 -0.59
N SER A 104 -7.12 10.53 -1.75
CA SER A 104 -7.17 9.08 -1.91
C SER A 104 -6.29 8.58 -3.04
N ILE A 105 -5.73 7.38 -2.84
CA ILE A 105 -4.91 6.68 -3.81
C ILE A 105 -5.48 5.27 -4.02
N ASN A 106 -5.57 4.86 -5.28
CA ASN A 106 -5.81 3.48 -5.70
C ASN A 106 -4.61 3.06 -6.55
N TRP A 107 -3.75 2.21 -6.00
CA TRP A 107 -2.47 1.85 -6.63
C TRP A 107 -2.63 1.25 -8.02
N LYS A 108 -3.72 0.51 -8.27
CA LYS A 108 -4.04 -0.05 -9.60
C LYS A 108 -4.23 0.99 -10.71
N THR A 109 -4.56 2.22 -10.35
CA THR A 109 -4.80 3.31 -11.31
C THR A 109 -3.65 4.31 -11.39
N VAL A 110 -2.62 4.13 -10.58
CA VAL A 110 -1.45 5.02 -10.59
C VAL A 110 -0.56 4.59 -11.75
N LYS A 111 -0.37 5.49 -12.71
CA LYS A 111 0.52 5.30 -13.87
C LYS A 111 1.91 4.86 -13.39
N TYR A 112 2.48 3.86 -14.06
CA TYR A 112 3.78 3.22 -13.75
C TYR A 112 3.80 2.33 -12.49
N GLN A 113 2.71 2.22 -11.73
CA GLN A 113 2.58 1.29 -10.61
C GLN A 113 1.61 0.17 -10.95
N GLU A 114 0.37 0.52 -11.32
CA GLU A 114 -0.68 -0.41 -11.79
C GLU A 114 -0.98 -1.59 -10.83
N GLY A 115 -0.58 -1.46 -9.56
CA GLY A 115 -0.72 -2.46 -8.51
C GLY A 115 -0.02 -2.02 -7.22
N GLY A 116 -0.35 -2.66 -6.10
CA GLY A 116 0.26 -2.35 -4.80
C GLY A 116 1.62 -3.03 -4.60
N TRP A 117 1.67 -4.34 -4.84
CA TRP A 117 2.86 -5.19 -4.73
C TRP A 117 2.60 -6.53 -5.44
N VAL A 118 3.64 -7.29 -5.75
CA VAL A 118 3.45 -8.62 -6.37
C VAL A 118 2.85 -9.62 -5.39
N SER A 119 1.87 -10.39 -5.84
CA SER A 119 1.29 -11.51 -5.10
C SER A 119 1.67 -12.82 -5.78
N TYR A 120 2.66 -13.51 -5.22
CA TYR A 120 3.05 -14.83 -5.69
C TYR A 120 2.20 -15.91 -5.03
N SER A 121 1.61 -16.81 -5.83
CA SER A 121 1.15 -18.09 -5.32
C SER A 121 2.33 -19.01 -4.99
N ALA A 122 2.09 -20.08 -4.23
CA ALA A 122 3.10 -21.11 -3.98
C ALA A 122 3.61 -21.73 -5.30
N ASN A 123 2.73 -21.85 -6.30
CA ASN A 123 3.11 -22.32 -7.63
C ASN A 123 4.04 -21.32 -8.33
N ASP A 124 3.69 -20.03 -8.34
CA ASP A 124 4.51 -19.00 -9.01
C ASP A 124 5.91 -18.89 -8.39
N ARG A 125 6.01 -19.06 -7.06
CA ARG A 125 7.31 -19.14 -6.36
C ARG A 125 8.15 -20.31 -6.81
N LYS A 126 7.53 -21.43 -7.19
CA LYS A 126 8.23 -22.63 -7.68
C LYS A 126 8.56 -22.53 -9.17
N THR A 127 7.70 -21.92 -9.98
CA THR A 127 7.77 -21.97 -11.45
C THR A 127 8.33 -20.70 -12.08
N HIS A 128 7.79 -19.53 -11.73
CA HIS A 128 8.08 -18.25 -12.37
C HIS A 128 9.19 -17.47 -11.66
N TYR A 129 9.15 -17.40 -10.33
CA TYR A 129 10.09 -16.65 -9.52
C TYR A 129 11.57 -17.03 -9.79
N PRO A 130 11.98 -18.32 -9.87
CA PRO A 130 13.37 -18.66 -10.14
C PRO A 130 13.84 -18.22 -11.52
N THR A 131 12.92 -18.04 -12.47
CA THR A 131 13.23 -17.48 -13.80
C THR A 131 13.44 -15.98 -13.71
N LEU A 132 12.64 -15.27 -12.92
CA LEU A 132 12.74 -13.82 -12.73
C LEU A 132 14.01 -13.39 -12.00
N CYS A 133 14.52 -14.22 -11.08
CA CYS A 133 15.78 -13.98 -10.36
C CYS A 133 17.04 -14.20 -11.22
N LYS A 134 16.93 -14.70 -12.45
CA LYS A 134 18.09 -14.93 -13.33
C LYS A 134 18.27 -13.77 -14.30
N PRO A 135 19.51 -13.40 -14.67
CA PRO A 135 19.71 -12.44 -15.75
C PRO A 135 19.24 -12.99 -17.09
N ASP A 136 18.73 -12.09 -17.93
CA ASP A 136 18.51 -12.33 -19.36
C ASP A 136 19.61 -11.60 -20.15
N ASN A 137 20.68 -12.33 -20.47
CA ASN A 137 21.94 -11.77 -20.95
C ASN A 137 22.47 -10.64 -20.05
N ARG A 138 22.40 -9.37 -20.47
CA ARG A 138 22.90 -8.20 -19.72
C ARG A 138 21.79 -7.47 -18.96
N ILE A 139 20.58 -8.01 -18.93
CA ILE A 139 19.42 -7.41 -18.29
C ILE A 139 19.15 -8.15 -16.98
N TYR A 140 19.09 -7.41 -15.88
CA TYR A 140 18.77 -7.92 -14.55
C TYR A 140 17.50 -7.23 -14.05
N LEU A 141 16.60 -7.98 -13.43
CA LEU A 141 15.42 -7.43 -12.77
C LEU A 141 15.73 -7.21 -11.30
N ALA A 142 15.30 -6.06 -10.76
CA ALA A 142 15.44 -5.73 -9.35
C ALA A 142 14.18 -5.02 -8.84
N GLY A 143 13.80 -5.30 -7.60
CA GLY A 143 12.64 -4.71 -6.94
C GLY A 143 12.05 -5.66 -5.90
N GLU A 144 11.04 -5.20 -5.16
CA GLU A 144 10.40 -6.02 -4.11
C GLU A 144 9.92 -7.38 -4.63
N HIS A 145 9.50 -7.40 -5.91
CA HIS A 145 9.04 -8.58 -6.61
C HIS A 145 10.14 -9.62 -6.92
N ILE A 146 11.42 -9.26 -6.77
CA ILE A 146 12.58 -10.15 -6.85
C ILE A 146 13.13 -10.38 -5.43
N SER A 147 12.24 -10.64 -4.48
CA SER A 147 12.59 -11.00 -3.11
C SER A 147 11.52 -11.91 -2.48
N TYR A 148 11.82 -12.49 -1.31
CA TYR A 148 10.83 -13.14 -0.45
C TYR A 148 10.12 -12.17 0.51
N ILE A 149 10.49 -10.88 0.49
CA ILE A 149 9.98 -9.84 1.39
C ILE A 149 9.12 -8.85 0.59
N THR A 150 8.04 -9.36 0.01
CA THR A 150 7.17 -8.58 -0.86
C THR A 150 6.37 -7.53 -0.12
N ALA A 151 6.02 -6.43 -0.78
CA ALA A 151 5.33 -5.25 -0.21
C ALA A 151 6.15 -4.43 0.80
N TRP A 152 7.43 -4.74 0.98
CA TRP A 152 8.33 -4.01 1.88
C TRP A 152 9.50 -3.39 1.14
N GLN A 153 9.92 -2.20 1.59
CA GLN A 153 11.12 -1.53 1.07
C GLN A 153 12.37 -2.42 1.23
N ALA A 154 12.47 -3.16 2.34
CA ALA A 154 13.55 -4.11 2.57
C ALA A 154 13.70 -5.13 1.42
N GLY A 155 12.60 -5.63 0.86
CA GLY A 155 12.64 -6.56 -0.28
C GLY A 155 13.26 -5.93 -1.54
N ALA A 156 12.92 -4.67 -1.82
CA ALA A 156 13.51 -3.94 -2.95
C ALA A 156 15.01 -3.65 -2.73
N ILE A 157 15.40 -3.30 -1.51
CA ILE A 157 16.80 -3.02 -1.16
C ILE A 157 17.65 -4.28 -1.24
N GLU A 158 17.19 -5.40 -0.66
CA GLU A 158 17.89 -6.68 -0.74
C GLU A 158 18.02 -7.15 -2.18
N SER A 159 16.94 -7.08 -2.96
CA SER A 159 16.99 -7.39 -4.40
C SER A 159 18.03 -6.57 -5.15
N ALA A 160 18.11 -5.26 -4.89
CA ALA A 160 19.10 -4.39 -5.52
C ALA A 160 20.54 -4.79 -5.14
N ARG A 161 20.79 -5.13 -3.86
CA ARG A 161 22.10 -5.56 -3.37
C ARG A 161 22.56 -6.87 -4.03
N GLU A 162 21.66 -7.84 -4.15
CA GLU A 162 21.93 -9.11 -4.83
C GLU A 162 22.28 -8.88 -6.31
N VAL A 163 21.49 -8.09 -7.04
CA VAL A 163 21.75 -7.81 -8.46
C VAL A 163 23.08 -7.08 -8.67
N VAL A 164 23.42 -6.10 -7.82
CA VAL A 164 24.73 -5.41 -7.89
C VAL A 164 25.87 -6.39 -7.64
N THR A 165 25.70 -7.32 -6.68
CA THR A 165 26.68 -8.35 -6.37
C THR A 165 26.89 -9.30 -7.54
N ASP A 166 25.80 -9.76 -8.18
CA ASP A 166 25.86 -10.63 -9.36
C ASP A 166 26.58 -9.97 -10.54
N ILE A 167 26.28 -8.69 -10.80
CA ILE A 167 26.95 -7.92 -11.85
C ILE A 167 28.44 -7.80 -11.55
N HIS A 168 28.80 -7.45 -10.30
CA HIS A 168 30.19 -7.34 -9.90
C HIS A 168 30.94 -8.66 -10.09
N GLN A 169 30.39 -9.77 -9.62
CA GLN A 169 30.99 -11.10 -9.76
C GLN A 169 31.17 -11.51 -11.23
N ARG A 170 30.22 -11.16 -12.11
CA ARG A 170 30.34 -11.45 -13.54
C ARG A 170 31.50 -10.69 -14.18
N VAL A 171 31.65 -9.41 -13.84
CA VAL A 171 32.77 -8.57 -14.33
C VAL A 171 34.10 -9.13 -13.85
N MET A 172 34.21 -9.54 -12.59
CA MET A 172 35.45 -10.07 -12.01
C MET A 172 35.89 -11.44 -12.57
N LYS A 173 34.99 -12.17 -13.23
CA LYS A 173 35.27 -13.48 -13.86
C LYS A 173 35.53 -13.38 -15.37
N SER A 174 35.33 -12.22 -15.97
CA SER A 174 35.56 -11.96 -17.39
C SER A 174 37.01 -11.54 -17.62
#